data_AF-A0A6H9YLY1-F1
#
_entry.id   AF-A0A6H9YLY1-F1
#
_cell.length_a   1.000
_cell.length_b   1.000
_cell.length_c   1.000
_cell.angle_alpha   90.00
_cell.angle_beta   90.00
_cell.angle_gamma   90.00
#
_symmetry.space_group_name_H-M   'P 1'
#
loop_
_entity.id
_entity.type
_entity.pdbx_description
1 polymer ?
#
loop_
_entity_poly.entity_id
_entity_poly.type
_entity_poly.pdbx_seq_one_letter_code
_entity_poly.pdbx_strand_id
1 'polypeptide(L)' 'MQTLELRLTALEARGADVENHFGMQLYKIRRESVATQLDLGKIMQHLGVAEATEDEIDEVLDSE' A
#
# COMPACT_ATOMS: atom_id res chain seq x y z
N MET A 1 -21.66 18.04 31.31
CA MET A 1 -20.39 18.43 30.66
C MET A 1 -19.38 17.29 30.68
N GLN A 2 -19.03 16.73 31.85
CA GLN A 2 -18.11 15.58 32.00
C GLN A 2 -18.33 14.39 31.05
N THR A 3 -19.58 13.96 30.82
CA THR A 3 -19.86 12.80 29.95
C THR A 3 -19.55 13.06 28.47
N LEU A 4 -19.63 14.31 28.01
CA LEU A 4 -19.28 14.68 26.63
C LEU A 4 -17.77 14.71 26.44
N GLU A 5 -17.04 15.26 27.42
CA GLU A 5 -15.57 15.28 27.43
C GLU A 5 -14.99 13.87 27.42
N LEU A 6 -15.51 12.96 28.26
CA LEU A 6 -15.10 11.55 28.27
C LEU A 6 -15.35 10.86 26.92
N ARG A 7 -16.48 11.16 26.26
CA ARG A 7 -16.79 10.59 24.94
C ARG A 7 -15.90 11.18 23.84
N LEU A 8 -15.53 12.45 23.94
CA LEU A 8 -14.61 13.09 23.01
C LEU A 8 -13.22 12.46 23.11
N THR A 9 -12.67 12.34 24.31
CA THR A 9 -11.37 11.69 24.54
C THR A 9 -11.35 10.23 24.07
N ALA A 10 -12.45 9.49 24.31
CA ALA A 10 -12.57 8.11 23.81
C ALA A 10 -12.59 8.03 22.28
N LEU A 11 -13.20 9.01 21.59
CA LEU A 11 -13.21 9.08 20.13
C LEU A 11 -11.85 9.47 19.57
N GLU A 12 -11.14 10.42 20.20
CA GLU A 12 -9.78 10.82 19.82
C GLU A 12 -8.80 9.65 19.94
N ALA A 13 -8.86 8.91 21.06
CA ALA A 13 -8.04 7.71 21.26
C ALA A 13 -8.32 6.66 20.18
N ARG A 14 -9.59 6.41 19.87
CA ARG A 14 -9.98 5.46 18.82
C ARG A 14 -9.56 5.94 17.43
N GLY A 15 -9.56 7.25 17.16
CA GLY A 15 -9.05 7.83 15.93
C GLY A 15 -7.54 7.57 15.77
N ALA A 16 -6.77 7.83 16.82
CA ALA A 16 -5.33 7.57 16.84
C ALA A 16 -4.99 6.08 16.65
N ASP A 17 -5.75 5.18 17.28
CA ASP A 17 -5.57 3.73 17.09
C ASP A 17 -5.84 3.31 15.63
N VAL A 18 -6.86 3.88 15.01
CA VAL A 18 -7.22 3.63 13.62
C VAL A 18 -6.13 4.13 12.67
N GLU A 19 -5.65 5.35 12.87
CA GLU A 19 -4.55 5.93 12.07
C GLU A 19 -3.26 5.12 12.20
N ASN A 20 -2.91 4.71 13.41
CA ASN A 20 -1.73 3.88 13.67
C ASN A 20 -1.87 2.50 13.01
N HIS A 21 -3.03 1.86 13.15
CA HIS A 21 -3.30 0.58 12.53
C HIS A 21 -3.24 0.65 11.01
N PHE A 22 -3.89 1.64 10.40
CA PHE A 22 -3.83 1.84 8.95
C PHE A 22 -2.41 2.19 8.49
N GLY A 23 -1.66 3.00 9.23
CA GLY A 23 -0.26 3.29 8.94
C GLY A 23 0.60 2.01 8.92
N MET A 24 0.41 1.13 9.90
CA MET A 24 1.12 -0.15 9.96
C MET A 24 0.72 -1.10 8.83
N GLN A 25 -0.57 -1.19 8.50
CA GLN A 25 -1.05 -2.00 7.38
C GLN A 25 -0.51 -1.48 6.04
N LEU A 26 -0.57 -0.16 5.81
CA LEU A 26 -0.03 0.46 4.60
C LEU A 26 1.48 0.22 4.46
N TYR A 27 2.23 0.35 5.56
CA TYR A 27 3.66 0.02 5.56
C TYR A 27 3.91 -1.45 5.22
N LYS A 28 3.14 -2.38 5.80
CA LYS A 28 3.26 -3.82 5.51
C LYS A 28 2.98 -4.12 4.04
N ILE A 29 1.87 -3.60 3.51
CA ILE A 29 1.49 -3.77 2.09
C ILE A 29 2.57 -3.19 1.18
N ARG A 30 3.07 -1.98 1.48
CA ARG A 30 4.15 -1.36 0.69
C ARG A 30 5.42 -2.21 0.73
N ARG A 31 5.79 -2.74 1.89
CA ARG A 31 6.97 -3.61 2.05
C ARG A 31 6.82 -4.90 1.24
N GLU A 32 5.65 -5.54 1.28
CA GLU A 32 5.36 -6.76 0.52
C GLU A 32 5.33 -6.49 -0.99
N SER A 33 4.75 -5.36 -1.42
CA SER A 33 4.75 -4.90 -2.81
C SER A 33 6.18 -4.71 -3.33
N VAL A 34 7.03 -3.98 -2.60
CA VAL A 34 8.44 -3.78 -2.99
C VAL A 34 9.21 -5.10 -3.02
N ALA A 35 9.01 -5.99 -2.05
CA ALA A 35 9.66 -7.30 -2.05
C ALA A 35 9.27 -8.12 -3.29
N THR A 36 7.98 -8.12 -3.62
CA THR A 36 7.44 -8.82 -4.79
C THR A 36 8.03 -8.25 -6.09
N GLN A 37 8.08 -6.92 -6.22
CA GLN A 37 8.70 -6.25 -7.38
C GLN A 37 10.17 -6.65 -7.55
N LEU A 38 10.95 -6.67 -6.46
CA LEU A 38 12.36 -7.06 -6.50
C LEU A 38 12.54 -8.53 -6.89
N ASP A 39 11.72 -9.43 -6.36
CA ASP A 39 11.82 -10.85 -6.66
C ASP A 39 11.37 -11.15 -8.10
N LEU A 40 10.32 -10.49 -8.60
CA LEU A 40 9.94 -10.53 -10.02
C LEU A 40 11.06 -10.00 -10.93
N GLY A 41 11.67 -8.86 -10.59
CA GLY A 41 12.79 -8.30 -11.37
C GLY A 41 13.96 -9.29 -11.48
N LYS A 42 14.32 -9.97 -10.37
CA LYS A 42 15.35 -11.02 -10.39
C LYS A 42 14.97 -12.19 -11.30
N ILE A 43 13.70 -12.61 -11.25
CA ILE A 43 13.18 -13.71 -12.09
C ILE A 43 13.22 -13.30 -13.57
N MET A 44 12.73 -12.11 -13.91
CA MET A 44 12.72 -11.59 -15.28
C MET A 44 14.13 -11.47 -15.83
N GLN A 45 15.07 -10.92 -15.03
CA GLN A 45 16.49 -10.84 -15.39
C GLN A 45 17.09 -12.23 -15.65
N HIS A 46 16.77 -13.21 -14.80
CA HIS A 46 17.26 -14.58 -14.98
C HIS A 46 16.71 -15.24 -16.25
N LEU A 47 15.46 -14.96 -16.61
CA LEU A 47 14.79 -15.50 -17.79
C LEU A 47 15.06 -14.69 -19.07
N GLY A 48 15.75 -13.55 -18.97
CA GLY A 48 15.99 -12.65 -20.10
C GLY A 48 14.72 -11.96 -20.61
N VAL A 49 13.71 -11.81 -19.75
CA VAL A 49 12.47 -11.10 -20.07
C VAL A 49 12.71 -9.61 -19.88
N ALA A 50 12.41 -8.81 -20.90
CA ALA A 50 12.49 -7.36 -20.81
C ALA A 50 11.38 -6.80 -19.90
N GLU A 51 11.67 -5.69 -19.22
CA GLU A 51 10.64 -4.92 -18.52
C GLU A 51 9.66 -4.32 -19.52
N ALA A 52 8.39 -4.24 -19.13
CA ALA A 52 7.38 -3.57 -19.93
C ALA A 52 7.69 -2.08 -20.01
N THR A 53 7.53 -1.52 -21.20
CA THR A 53 7.62 -0.09 -21.45
C THR A 53 6.32 0.62 -21.08
N GLU A 54 6.38 1.93 -20.83
CA GLU A 54 5.18 2.74 -20.57
C GLU A 54 4.19 2.66 -21.74
N ASP A 55 4.68 2.66 -22.98
CA ASP A 55 3.84 2.55 -24.19
C ASP A 55 3.07 1.21 -24.24
N GLU A 56 3.70 0.09 -23.86
CA GLU A 56 3.04 -1.23 -23.79
C GLU A 56 2.00 -1.29 -22.66
N ILE A 57 2.24 -0.58 -21.56
CA ILE A 57 1.29 -0.49 -20.44
C ILE A 57 0.07 0.34 -20.86
N ASP A 58 0.31 1.51 -21.46
CA ASP A 58 -0.74 2.41 -21.94
C ASP A 58 -1.61 1.73 -23.01
N GLU A 59 -1.02 0.97 -23.94
CA GLU A 59 -1.77 0.21 -24.94
C GLU A 59 -2.75 -0.80 -24.30
N VAL A 60 -2.32 -1.50 -23.25
CA VAL A 60 -3.19 -2.46 -22.54
C VAL A 60 -4.29 -1.73 -21.78
N LEU A 61 -3.98 -0.64 -21.08
CA LEU A 61 -4.95 0.12 -20.28
C LEU A 61 -5.99 0.83 -21.15
N ASP A 62 -5.59 1.38 -22.29
CA ASP A 62 -6.51 2.03 -23.24
C ASP A 62 -7.39 1.01 -24.00
N SER A 63 -7.06 -0.28 -23.92
CA SER A 63 -7.83 -1.37 -24.54
C SER A 63 -8.93 -1.97 -23.64
N GLU A 64 -9.01 -1.56 -22.36
CA GLU A 64 -10.08 -1.95 -21.40
C GLU A 64 -11.28 -0.99 -21.42
#